data_AF-A0A7W0WPL4-F1
#
_entry.id   AF-A0A7W0WPL4-F1
#
_cell.length_a   1.000
_cell.length_b   1.000
_cell.length_c   1.000
_cell.angle_alpha   90.00
_cell.angle_beta   90.00
_cell.angle_gamma   90.00
#
_symmetry.space_group_name_H-M   'P 1'
#
loop_
_entity.id
_entity.type
_entity.pdbx_description
1 polymer ?
#
loop_
_entity_poly.entity_id
_entity_poly.type
_entity_poly.pdbx_seq_one_letter_code
_entity_poly.pdbx_strand_id
1 'polypeptide(L)'
;INGTILNSAGYTRAASVTAATTLVLAIVANSIALPMAVDDGLVLPVAATVTACAMLFGAIASGAVLYKKLGAFIPLASLVRIAIATGVALGVGRFLPLHGKLMTLVEACVVGAAFLVTLVVTRELGKRDLEAIKAIRKKRATGGDPT
;
A
#
# COMPACT_ATOMS: atom_id res chain seq x y z
N ILE A 1 -3.35 -7.92 0.77
CA ILE A 1 -4.82 -7.80 0.80
C ILE A 1 -5.47 -8.85 -0.09
N ASN A 2 -5.19 -8.89 -1.41
CA ASN A 2 -5.76 -9.95 -2.27
C ASN A 2 -5.36 -11.36 -1.81
N GLY A 3 -4.10 -11.57 -1.43
CA GLY A 3 -3.63 -12.87 -0.92
C GLY A 3 -4.37 -13.35 0.33
N THR A 4 -4.74 -12.45 1.25
CA THR A 4 -5.49 -12.83 2.46
C THR A 4 -6.95 -13.18 2.14
N ILE A 5 -7.58 -12.48 1.19
CA ILE A 5 -8.95 -12.78 0.72
C ILE A 5 -8.99 -14.14 0.02
N LEU A 6 -8.07 -14.37 -0.92
CA LEU A 6 -7.95 -15.65 -1.62
C LEU A 6 -7.63 -16.80 -0.65
N ASN A 7 -6.74 -16.57 0.31
CA ASN A 7 -6.43 -17.58 1.32
C ASN A 7 -7.64 -17.91 2.22
N SER A 8 -8.39 -16.89 2.67
CA SER A 8 -9.61 -17.11 3.46
C SER A 8 -10.74 -17.78 2.68
N ALA A 9 -10.76 -17.62 1.35
CA ALA A 9 -11.73 -18.25 0.45
C ALA A 9 -11.32 -19.68 0.02
N GLY A 10 -10.27 -20.27 0.62
CA GLY A 10 -9.78 -21.60 0.29
C GLY A 10 -8.89 -21.69 -0.96
N TYR A 11 -8.56 -20.55 -1.57
CA TYR A 11 -7.70 -20.46 -2.75
C TYR A 11 -6.23 -20.15 -2.40
N THR A 12 -5.68 -20.82 -1.39
CA THR A 12 -4.30 -20.62 -0.90
C THR A 12 -3.25 -20.74 -2.00
N ARG A 13 -3.37 -21.72 -2.91
CA ARG A 13 -2.43 -21.89 -4.02
C ARG A 13 -2.39 -20.68 -4.95
N ALA A 14 -3.55 -20.12 -5.30
CA ALA A 14 -3.61 -18.96 -6.18
C ALA A 14 -3.05 -17.70 -5.51
N ALA A 15 -3.28 -17.53 -4.20
CA ALA A 15 -2.69 -16.46 -3.40
C ALA A 15 -1.15 -16.54 -3.40
N SER A 16 -0.61 -17.72 -3.10
CA SER A 16 0.84 -17.92 -3.05
C SER A 16 1.50 -17.77 -4.42
N VAL A 17 0.87 -18.29 -5.48
CA VAL A 17 1.41 -18.17 -6.85
C VAL A 17 1.47 -16.71 -7.29
N THR A 18 0.41 -15.94 -7.10
CA THR A 18 0.41 -14.51 -7.51
C THR A 18 1.43 -13.68 -6.74
N ALA A 19 1.61 -13.95 -5.43
CA ALA A 19 2.66 -13.32 -4.63
C ALA A 19 4.06 -13.72 -5.09
N ALA A 20 4.30 -15.02 -5.32
CA ALA A 20 5.58 -15.53 -5.79
C ALA A 20 5.94 -14.99 -7.17
N THR A 21 4.98 -14.93 -8.10
CA THR A 21 5.21 -14.35 -9.43
C THR A 21 5.61 -12.88 -9.35
N THR A 22 4.95 -12.09 -8.48
CA THR A 22 5.30 -10.68 -8.27
C THR A 22 6.73 -10.54 -7.73
N LEU A 23 7.10 -11.40 -6.77
CA LEU A 23 8.42 -11.39 -6.17
C LEU A 23 9.51 -11.79 -7.18
N VAL A 24 9.30 -12.88 -7.92
CA VAL A 24 10.24 -13.34 -8.95
C VAL A 24 10.42 -12.26 -10.02
N LEU A 25 9.34 -11.64 -10.47
CA LEU A 25 9.40 -10.53 -11.44
C LEU A 25 10.25 -9.37 -10.89
N ALA A 26 10.03 -8.98 -9.63
CA ALA A 26 10.80 -7.91 -8.99
C ALA A 26 12.29 -8.26 -8.87
N ILE A 27 12.63 -9.51 -8.50
CA ILE A 27 14.01 -9.98 -8.38
C ILE A 27 14.70 -9.97 -9.74
N VAL A 28 14.08 -10.58 -10.75
CA VAL A 28 14.66 -10.68 -12.09
C VAL A 28 14.83 -9.29 -12.70
N ALA A 29 13.80 -8.45 -12.64
CA ALA A 29 13.86 -7.11 -13.20
C ALA A 29 14.92 -6.24 -12.49
N ASN A 30 15.05 -6.30 -11.17
CA ASN A 30 16.10 -5.59 -10.46
C ASN A 30 17.50 -6.15 -10.77
N SER A 31 17.65 -7.47 -10.87
CA SER A 31 18.95 -8.08 -11.17
C SER A 31 19.51 -7.67 -12.54
N ILE A 32 18.64 -7.31 -13.49
CA ILE A 32 19.02 -6.84 -14.82
C ILE A 32 19.16 -5.31 -14.84
N ALA A 33 18.22 -4.57 -14.26
CA ALA A 33 18.19 -3.12 -14.33
C ALA A 33 19.24 -2.43 -13.45
N LEU A 34 19.58 -3.01 -12.29
CA LEU A 34 20.57 -2.45 -11.37
C LEU A 34 21.99 -2.39 -11.94
N PRO A 35 22.57 -3.47 -12.52
CA PRO A 35 23.91 -3.40 -13.09
C PRO A 35 24.00 -2.42 -14.26
N MET A 36 22.92 -2.22 -15.03
CA MET A 36 22.88 -1.22 -16.10
C MET A 36 22.84 0.23 -15.57
N ALA A 37 22.34 0.44 -14.36
CA ALA A 37 22.19 1.76 -13.75
C ALA A 37 23.33 2.14 -12.79
N VAL A 38 24.27 1.21 -12.53
CA VAL A 38 25.43 1.42 -11.67
C VAL A 38 26.37 2.47 -12.28
N ASP A 39 26.63 2.37 -13.57
CA ASP A 39 27.57 3.27 -14.26
C ASP A 39 27.06 4.72 -14.32
N ASP A 40 25.74 4.89 -14.36
CA ASP A 40 25.07 6.20 -14.43
C ASP A 40 24.76 6.81 -13.04
N GLY A 41 25.02 6.09 -11.93
CA GLY A 41 24.67 6.54 -10.58
C GLY A 41 23.15 6.62 -10.31
N LEU A 42 22.32 6.06 -11.18
CA LEU A 42 20.85 6.09 -11.13
C LEU A 42 20.25 4.86 -10.45
N VAL A 43 21.05 4.14 -9.66
CA VAL A 43 20.66 2.89 -8.99
C VAL A 43 19.38 3.04 -8.15
N LEU A 44 19.26 4.11 -7.37
CA LEU A 44 18.10 4.38 -6.50
C LEU A 44 16.78 4.60 -7.27
N PRO A 45 16.69 5.55 -8.22
CA PRO A 45 15.46 5.78 -8.98
C PRO A 45 15.09 4.58 -9.87
N VAL A 46 16.08 3.86 -10.41
CA VAL A 46 15.83 2.65 -11.22
C VAL A 46 15.25 1.53 -10.36
N ALA A 47 15.84 1.25 -9.18
CA ALA A 47 15.30 0.25 -8.26
C ALA A 47 13.85 0.56 -7.82
N ALA A 48 13.59 1.84 -7.51
CA ALA A 48 12.25 2.30 -7.13
C ALA A 48 11.25 2.09 -8.26
N THR A 49 11.61 2.46 -9.49
CA THR A 49 10.76 2.33 -10.68
C THR A 49 10.48 0.86 -11.00
N VAL A 50 11.50 0.02 -10.99
CA VAL A 50 11.36 -1.43 -11.23
C VAL A 50 10.45 -2.07 -10.18
N THR A 51 10.63 -1.73 -8.91
CA THR A 51 9.80 -2.23 -7.82
C THR A 51 8.35 -1.76 -7.96
N ALA A 52 8.13 -0.49 -8.28
CA ALA A 52 6.79 0.05 -8.51
C ALA A 52 6.08 -0.66 -9.67
N CYS A 53 6.77 -0.85 -10.79
CA CYS A 53 6.24 -1.59 -11.94
C CYS A 53 5.92 -3.04 -11.58
N ALA A 54 6.83 -3.75 -10.89
CA ALA A 54 6.60 -5.12 -10.48
C ALA A 54 5.40 -5.25 -9.54
N MET A 55 5.27 -4.35 -8.55
CA MET A 55 4.11 -4.31 -7.67
C MET A 55 2.81 -4.01 -8.42
N LEU A 56 2.84 -3.12 -9.41
CA LEU A 56 1.68 -2.82 -10.26
C LEU A 56 1.23 -4.05 -11.04
N PHE A 57 2.16 -4.76 -11.69
CA PHE A 57 1.85 -6.01 -12.37
C PHE A 57 1.29 -7.07 -11.42
N GLY A 58 1.87 -7.20 -10.22
CA GLY A 58 1.35 -8.10 -9.18
C GLY A 58 -0.06 -7.75 -8.70
N ALA A 59 -0.33 -6.45 -8.54
CA ALA A 59 -1.65 -5.95 -8.16
C ALA A 59 -2.69 -6.24 -9.26
N ILE A 60 -2.36 -5.99 -10.53
CA ILE A 60 -3.23 -6.29 -11.67
C ILE A 60 -3.47 -7.80 -11.79
N ALA A 61 -2.42 -8.62 -11.73
CA ALA A 61 -2.54 -10.07 -11.85
C ALA A 61 -3.37 -10.67 -10.71
N SER A 62 -3.08 -10.29 -9.46
CA SER A 62 -3.86 -10.77 -8.31
C SER A 62 -5.31 -10.26 -8.33
N GLY A 63 -5.54 -9.02 -8.78
CA GLY A 63 -6.87 -8.46 -8.97
C GLY A 63 -7.67 -9.18 -10.06
N ALA A 64 -7.05 -9.52 -11.18
CA ALA A 64 -7.67 -10.29 -12.25
C ALA A 64 -8.05 -11.72 -11.80
N VAL A 65 -7.19 -12.38 -11.02
CA VAL A 65 -7.49 -13.69 -10.43
C VAL A 65 -8.65 -13.58 -9.45
N LEU A 66 -8.66 -12.55 -8.60
CA LEU A 66 -9.74 -12.29 -7.64
C LEU A 66 -11.07 -12.05 -8.37
N TYR A 67 -11.07 -11.24 -9.42
CA TYR A 67 -12.26 -10.95 -10.23
C TYR A 67 -12.82 -12.20 -10.88
N LYS A 68 -11.96 -13.05 -11.47
CA LYS A 68 -12.37 -14.31 -12.09
C LYS A 68 -12.92 -15.34 -11.11
N LYS A 69 -12.40 -15.38 -9.87
CA LYS A 69 -12.76 -16.41 -8.89
C LYS A 69 -13.94 -16.02 -7.99
N LEU A 70 -14.03 -14.74 -7.63
CA LEU A 70 -14.96 -14.25 -6.60
C LEU A 70 -15.93 -13.20 -7.13
N GLY A 71 -15.78 -12.72 -8.38
CA GLY A 71 -16.62 -11.66 -8.95
C GLY A 71 -16.50 -10.31 -8.22
N ALA A 72 -15.57 -10.20 -7.27
CA ALA A 72 -15.39 -9.01 -6.45
C ALA A 72 -14.62 -7.96 -7.26
N PHE A 73 -15.31 -6.89 -7.64
CA PHE A 73 -14.71 -5.71 -8.23
C PHE A 73 -14.40 -4.69 -7.13
N ILE A 74 -13.23 -4.05 -7.19
CA ILE A 74 -12.93 -2.94 -6.29
C ILE A 74 -13.93 -1.83 -6.61
N PRO A 75 -14.67 -1.28 -5.62
CA PRO A 75 -15.58 -0.18 -5.88
C PRO A 75 -14.82 0.98 -6.55
N LEU A 76 -15.27 1.40 -7.74
CA LEU A 76 -14.68 2.53 -8.47
C LEU A 76 -14.56 3.78 -7.60
N ALA A 77 -15.54 3.99 -6.71
CA ALA A 77 -15.52 5.07 -5.73
C ALA A 77 -14.28 5.01 -4.82
N SER A 78 -13.87 3.83 -4.35
CA SER A 78 -12.69 3.66 -3.51
C SER A 78 -11.39 3.93 -4.29
N LEU A 79 -11.31 3.48 -5.55
CA LEU A 79 -10.18 3.81 -6.43
C LEU A 79 -10.02 5.33 -6.60
N VAL A 80 -11.09 6.04 -6.92
CA VAL A 80 -11.07 7.49 -7.10
C VAL A 80 -10.66 8.20 -5.81
N ARG A 81 -11.17 7.77 -4.67
CA ARG A 81 -10.85 8.39 -3.38
C ARG A 81 -9.42 8.14 -2.94
N ILE A 82 -8.88 6.93 -3.15
CA ILE A 82 -7.46 6.64 -2.93
C ILE A 82 -6.59 7.51 -3.84
N ALA A 83 -6.96 7.68 -5.10
CA ALA A 83 -6.25 8.56 -6.03
C ALA A 83 -6.24 10.03 -5.56
N ILE A 84 -7.38 10.54 -5.09
CA ILE A 84 -7.47 11.89 -4.50
C ILE A 84 -6.59 12.00 -3.25
N ALA A 85 -6.69 11.05 -2.31
CA ALA A 85 -5.88 11.06 -1.09
C ALA A 85 -4.38 11.01 -1.39
N THR A 86 -3.99 10.23 -2.39
CA THR A 86 -2.60 10.16 -2.88
C THR A 86 -2.17 11.49 -3.48
N GLY A 87 -3.01 12.12 -4.31
CA GLY A 87 -2.74 13.45 -4.89
C GLY A 87 -2.56 14.53 -3.82
N VAL A 88 -3.40 14.54 -2.78
CA VAL A 88 -3.27 15.46 -1.65
C VAL A 88 -1.96 15.21 -0.89
N ALA A 89 -1.63 13.95 -0.59
CA ALA A 89 -0.39 13.61 0.10
C ALA A 89 0.86 14.04 -0.69
N LEU A 90 0.87 13.81 -2.00
CA LEU A 90 1.95 14.27 -2.89
C LEU A 90 2.05 15.80 -2.94
N GLY A 91 0.90 16.48 -2.98
CA GLY A 91 0.85 17.94 -2.90
C GLY A 91 1.45 18.46 -1.60
N VAL A 92 1.00 17.93 -0.45
CA VAL A 92 1.51 18.33 0.88
C VAL A 92 3.01 18.08 1.01
N GLY A 93 3.50 16.90 0.61
CA GLY A 93 4.93 16.60 0.65
C GLY A 93 5.76 17.55 -0.20
N ARG A 94 5.26 17.95 -1.37
CA ARG A 94 5.98 18.89 -2.26
C ARG A 94 6.11 20.30 -1.67
N PHE A 95 5.22 20.71 -0.76
CA PHE A 95 5.26 22.03 -0.11
C PHE A 95 6.00 22.05 1.24
N LEU A 96 6.53 20.90 1.70
CA LEU A 96 7.29 20.80 2.95
C LEU A 96 8.79 20.61 2.66
N PRO A 97 9.57 21.68 2.44
CA PRO A 97 11.02 21.58 2.23
C PRO A 97 11.77 21.39 3.57
N LEU A 98 11.48 20.29 4.26
CA LEU A 98 12.06 19.97 5.56
C LEU A 98 13.37 19.19 5.40
N HIS A 99 14.50 19.87 5.60
CA HIS A 99 15.83 19.27 5.43
C HIS A 99 16.39 18.76 6.77
N GLY A 100 16.74 17.47 6.83
CA GLY A 100 17.41 16.84 7.98
C GLY A 100 16.79 15.50 8.40
N LYS A 101 17.57 14.59 8.98
CA LYS A 101 17.14 13.20 9.29
C LYS A 101 15.92 13.09 10.22
N LEU A 102 15.81 13.98 11.21
CA LEU A 102 14.63 14.02 12.10
C LEU A 102 13.45 14.71 11.42
N MET A 103 13.72 15.66 10.54
CA MET A 103 12.71 16.44 9.86
C MET A 103 12.02 15.66 8.73
N THR A 104 12.74 14.74 8.06
CA THR A 104 12.12 13.80 7.11
C THR A 104 11.14 12.84 7.79
N LEU A 105 11.39 12.47 9.06
CA LEU A 105 10.46 11.66 9.84
C LEU A 105 9.17 12.46 10.14
N VAL A 106 9.32 13.72 10.54
CA VAL A 106 8.18 14.62 10.78
C VAL A 106 7.40 14.83 9.48
N GLU A 107 8.07 15.06 8.36
CA GLU A 107 7.46 15.20 7.05
C GLU A 107 6.66 13.94 6.67
N ALA A 108 7.23 12.75 6.85
CA ALA A 108 6.53 11.49 6.61
C ALA A 108 5.27 11.35 7.50
N CYS A 109 5.35 11.76 8.77
CA CYS A 109 4.18 11.78 9.65
C CYS A 109 3.10 12.75 9.17
N VAL A 110 3.49 13.95 8.71
CA VAL A 110 2.55 14.97 8.21
C VAL A 110 1.90 14.52 6.90
N VAL A 111 2.67 13.98 5.96
CA VAL A 111 2.15 13.44 4.69
C VAL A 111 1.23 12.24 4.95
N GLY A 112 1.61 11.34 5.85
CA GLY A 112 0.76 10.23 6.29
C GLY A 112 -0.54 10.70 6.95
N ALA A 113 -0.46 11.72 7.81
CA ALA A 113 -1.65 12.31 8.44
C ALA A 113 -2.56 12.97 7.39
N ALA A 114 -2.01 13.71 6.43
CA ALA A 114 -2.78 14.34 5.35
C ALA A 114 -3.52 13.29 4.50
N PHE A 115 -2.85 12.18 4.17
CA PHE A 115 -3.47 11.05 3.48
C PHE A 115 -4.65 10.47 4.29
N LEU A 116 -4.44 10.18 5.57
CA LEU A 116 -5.47 9.63 6.45
C LEU A 116 -6.65 10.59 6.63
N VAL A 117 -6.39 11.87 6.89
CA VAL A 117 -7.42 12.91 7.00
C VAL A 117 -8.25 12.98 5.73
N THR A 118 -7.62 12.91 4.56
CA THR A 118 -8.34 12.91 3.28
C THR A 118 -9.25 11.69 3.14
N LEU A 119 -8.80 10.50 3.55
CA LEU A 119 -9.64 9.29 3.56
C LEU A 119 -10.82 9.38 4.53
N VAL A 120 -10.63 9.98 5.70
CA VAL A 120 -11.71 10.22 6.68
C VAL A 120 -12.72 11.20 6.12
N VAL A 121 -12.27 12.33 5.57
CA VAL A 121 -13.13 13.39 5.01
C VAL A 121 -13.90 12.89 3.79
N THR A 122 -13.27 12.08 2.93
CA THR A 122 -13.94 11.45 1.77
C THR A 122 -14.88 10.29 2.15
N ARG A 123 -14.99 9.97 3.45
CA ARG A 123 -15.90 8.95 4.03
C ARG A 123 -15.65 7.51 3.52
N GLU A 124 -14.40 7.17 3.19
CA GLU A 124 -13.98 5.78 2.92
C GLU A 124 -13.85 4.97 4.20
N LEU A 125 -13.30 5.59 5.26
CA LEU A 125 -13.36 5.07 6.61
C LEU A 125 -14.80 5.24 7.11
N GLY A 126 -15.67 4.33 6.68
CA GLY A 126 -17.08 4.34 7.06
C GLY A 126 -17.26 4.12 8.57
N LYS A 127 -18.51 4.15 9.03
CA LYS A 127 -18.86 3.86 10.44
C LYS A 127 -18.28 2.52 10.91
N ARG A 128 -18.16 1.53 10.02
CA ARG A 128 -17.60 0.19 10.29
C ARG A 128 -16.11 0.20 10.61
N ASP A 129 -15.30 1.00 9.90
CA ASP A 129 -13.86 1.13 10.23
C ASP A 129 -13.66 1.88 11.54
N LEU A 130 -14.42 2.95 11.76
CA LEU A 130 -14.42 3.67 13.04
C LEU A 130 -14.87 2.77 14.21
N GLU A 131 -15.86 1.91 14.01
CA GLU A 131 -16.30 0.91 14.99
C GLU A 131 -15.23 -0.14 15.27
N ALA A 132 -14.52 -0.62 14.24
CA ALA A 132 -13.39 -1.53 14.41
C ALA A 132 -12.25 -0.90 15.22
N ILE A 133 -11.91 0.37 14.94
CA ILE A 133 -10.91 1.12 15.70
C ILE A 133 -11.37 1.33 17.15
N LYS A 134 -12.64 1.69 17.37
CA LYS A 134 -13.22 1.81 18.72
C LYS A 134 -13.18 0.48 19.47
N ALA A 135 -13.46 -0.64 18.80
CA ALA A 135 -13.41 -1.97 19.39
C ALA A 135 -11.98 -2.37 19.81
N ILE A 136 -10.97 -2.08 18.97
CA ILE A 136 -9.55 -2.32 19.30
C ILE A 136 -9.13 -1.45 20.49
N ARG A 137 -9.51 -0.17 20.51
CA ARG A 137 -9.22 0.75 21.63
C ARG A 137 -9.90 0.30 22.92
N LYS A 138 -11.14 -0.18 22.85
CA LYS A 138 -11.86 -0.75 24.01
C LYS A 138 -11.15 -2.00 24.53
N LYS A 139 -10.74 -2.92 23.63
CA LYS A 139 -10.01 -4.14 24.00
C LYS A 139 -8.63 -3.85 24.63
N ARG A 140 -7.92 -2.82 24.15
CA ARG A 140 -6.65 -2.35 24.75
C ARG A 140 -6.86 -1.67 26.10
N ALA A 141 -7.95 -0.93 26.27
CA ALA A 141 -8.30 -0.30 27.55
C ALA A 141 -8.71 -1.32 28.63
N THR A 142 -9.31 -2.45 28.25
CA THR A 142 -9.62 -3.57 29.14
C THR A 142 -8.50 -4.61 29.28
N GLY A 143 -7.41 -4.47 28.51
CA GLY A 143 -6.26 -5.39 28.52
C GLY A 143 -5.06 -4.88 29.32
N GLY A 144 -5.20 -3.75 30.01
CA GLY A 144 -4.28 -3.34 31.07
C GLY A 144 -4.90 -3.70 32.40
N ASP A 145 -4.62 -4.90 32.90
CA ASP A 145 -4.72 -5.18 34.33
C ASP A 145 -3.33 -5.57 34.84
N PRO A 146 -2.77 -4.84 35.82
CA PRO A 146 -1.51 -5.17 36.48
C PRO A 146 -1.80 -6.15 37.62
N THR A 147 -1.45 -7.43 37.43
CA THR A 147 -0.93 -8.36 38.45
C THR A 147 -0.58 -9.68 37.78
#